data_AF-A0AAV4MR77-F1
#
_entry.id   AF-A0AAV4MR77-F1
#
_cell.length_a   1.000
_cell.length_b   1.000
_cell.length_c   1.000
_cell.angle_alpha   90.00
_cell.angle_beta   90.00
_cell.angle_gamma   90.00
#
_symmetry.space_group_name_H-M   'P 1'
#
loop_
_entity.id
_entity.type
_entity.pdbx_description
1 polymer ?
#
loop_
_entity_poly.entity_id
_entity_poly.type
_entity_poly.pdbx_seq_one_letter_code
_entity_poly.pdbx_strand_id
1 'polypeptide(L)'
;MFINSLLVTCHNPRKFYGHDLVTRLKKQVKESLNFTHPLSYLALCNARESWPQKAISDLNNILSSSSNYPFIEDLQAMAIIALSCNVNNTEDVGKIFLSGTLTLYENTISHFMELQLEDGSFGNAYTTALITQAFIASLKEHSKSWKLNAAIKYLMDHLNSTSTDFLSTYLTLPLLNGKTLMDISKINCSANPRKHGDDPVSELNDYLGPKMHVQFSLYIGDEKDVIHTIALRVPENYTAAEVMELAEVEDPKYK
;
A
#
# COMPACT_ATOMS: atom_id res chain seq x y z
N MET A 1 1.57 8.74 -5.26
CA MET A 1 1.04 9.18 -3.95
C MET A 1 0.67 10.66 -3.91
N PHE A 2 1.55 11.62 -4.27
CA PHE A 2 1.24 13.07 -4.23
C PHE A 2 -0.02 13.52 -4.97
N ILE A 3 -0.28 13.00 -6.17
CA ILE A 3 -1.51 13.32 -6.91
C ILE A 3 -2.74 12.91 -6.09
N ASN A 4 -2.75 11.68 -5.57
CA ASN A 4 -3.84 11.17 -4.74
C ASN A 4 -4.01 12.00 -3.46
N SER A 5 -2.93 12.40 -2.78
CA SER A 5 -3.05 13.24 -1.57
C SER A 5 -3.61 14.63 -1.87
N LEU A 6 -3.22 15.25 -2.99
CA LEU A 6 -3.79 16.52 -3.43
C LEU A 6 -5.28 16.38 -3.75
N LEU A 7 -5.68 15.32 -4.46
CA LEU A 7 -7.09 15.04 -4.75
C LEU A 7 -7.91 14.83 -3.47
N VAL A 8 -7.42 14.03 -2.51
CA VAL A 8 -8.13 13.78 -1.23
C VAL A 8 -8.28 15.06 -0.41
N THR A 9 -7.30 15.96 -0.49
CA THR A 9 -7.34 17.27 0.18
C THR A 9 -7.94 18.37 -0.69
N CYS A 10 -8.55 18.02 -1.83
CA CYS A 10 -9.29 18.93 -2.70
C CYS A 10 -8.43 20.01 -3.37
N HIS A 11 -7.12 19.75 -3.47
CA HIS A 11 -6.18 20.56 -4.23
C HIS A 11 -6.07 20.04 -5.66
N ASN A 12 -5.92 20.95 -6.62
CA ASN A 12 -5.76 20.58 -8.02
C ASN A 12 -4.30 20.16 -8.31
N PRO A 13 -4.01 18.86 -8.59
CA PRO A 13 -2.66 18.38 -8.86
C PRO A 13 -2.05 18.91 -10.16
N ARG A 14 -2.85 19.52 -11.04
CA ARG A 14 -2.38 20.17 -12.27
C ARG A 14 -1.87 21.61 -12.05
N LYS A 15 -2.12 22.17 -10.87
CA LYS A 15 -1.74 23.53 -10.49
C LYS A 15 -0.90 23.54 -9.20
N PHE A 16 0.02 22.61 -9.08
CA PHE A 16 0.86 22.47 -7.89
C PHE A 16 2.14 23.30 -8.06
N TYR A 17 2.18 24.50 -7.46
CA TYR A 17 3.33 25.42 -7.53
C TYR A 17 3.85 25.68 -8.96
N GLY A 18 2.94 25.85 -9.93
CA GLY A 18 3.31 26.04 -11.33
C GLY A 18 3.64 24.76 -12.10
N HIS A 19 3.52 23.59 -11.47
CA HIS A 19 3.71 22.29 -12.11
C HIS A 19 2.40 21.53 -12.28
N ASP A 20 2.24 20.90 -13.44
CA ASP A 20 1.22 19.89 -13.68
C ASP A 20 1.78 18.50 -13.35
N LEU A 21 1.50 18.02 -12.13
CA LEU A 21 1.98 16.72 -11.67
C LEU A 21 1.35 15.56 -12.43
N VAL A 22 0.11 15.73 -12.94
CA VAL A 22 -0.62 14.69 -13.67
C VAL A 22 0.03 14.48 -15.04
N THR A 23 0.26 15.57 -15.77
CA THR A 23 0.98 15.53 -17.06
C THR A 23 2.39 14.99 -16.89
N ARG A 24 3.10 15.41 -15.82
CA ARG A 24 4.44 14.89 -15.51
C ARG A 24 4.43 13.38 -15.25
N LEU A 25 3.49 12.88 -14.44
CA LEU A 25 3.36 11.44 -14.18
C LEU A 25 3.07 10.68 -15.48
N LYS A 26 2.13 11.16 -16.31
CA LYS A 26 1.80 10.50 -17.58
C LYS A 26 3.02 10.38 -18.50
N LYS A 27 3.84 11.44 -18.56
CA LYS A 27 5.10 11.45 -19.32
C LYS A 27 6.09 10.42 -18.76
N GLN A 28 6.33 10.43 -17.45
CA GLN A 28 7.22 9.47 -16.79
C GLN A 28 6.79 8.01 -17.00
N VAL A 29 5.49 7.74 -16.88
CA VAL A 29 4.95 6.41 -17.16
C VAL A 29 5.22 6.04 -18.62
N LYS A 30 4.89 6.92 -19.58
CA LYS A 30 5.10 6.67 -21.01
C LYS A 30 6.57 6.39 -21.37
N GLU A 31 7.51 7.08 -20.73
CA GLU A 31 8.95 6.98 -20.96
C GLU A 31 9.63 5.85 -20.17
N SER A 32 8.95 5.28 -19.16
CA SER A 32 9.50 4.15 -18.41
C SER A 32 9.68 2.92 -19.31
N LEU A 33 10.88 2.32 -19.26
CA LEU A 33 11.26 1.18 -20.10
C LEU A 33 11.05 -0.19 -19.43
N ASN A 34 11.14 -0.26 -18.10
CA ASN A 34 11.19 -1.54 -17.38
C ASN A 34 9.88 -1.87 -16.67
N PHE A 35 9.60 -1.12 -15.60
CA PHE A 35 8.49 -1.40 -14.71
C PHE A 35 7.77 -0.10 -14.38
N THR A 36 6.44 -0.17 -14.40
CA THR A 36 5.58 0.90 -13.92
C THR A 36 4.74 0.36 -12.78
N HIS A 37 4.92 0.92 -11.59
CA HIS A 37 4.14 0.52 -10.43
C HIS A 37 2.64 0.83 -10.63
N PRO A 38 1.69 -0.09 -10.33
CA PRO A 38 0.26 0.08 -10.57
C PRO A 38 -0.36 1.34 -9.96
N LEU A 39 0.16 1.81 -8.82
CA LEU A 39 -0.25 3.08 -8.21
C LEU A 39 -0.11 4.29 -9.14
N SER A 40 0.78 4.24 -10.14
CA SER A 40 0.91 5.30 -11.14
C SER A 40 -0.34 5.37 -12.02
N TYR A 41 -0.82 4.21 -12.47
CA TYR A 41 -2.06 4.11 -13.26
C TYR A 41 -3.28 4.48 -12.43
N LEU A 42 -3.35 4.02 -11.17
CA LEU A 42 -4.41 4.42 -10.26
C LEU A 42 -4.43 5.95 -10.04
N ALA A 43 -3.27 6.59 -9.86
CA ALA A 43 -3.19 8.04 -9.69
C ALA A 43 -3.62 8.81 -10.94
N LEU A 44 -3.26 8.34 -12.14
CA LEU A 44 -3.76 8.92 -13.40
C LEU A 44 -5.28 8.77 -13.51
N CYS A 45 -5.80 7.58 -13.21
CA CYS A 45 -7.23 7.32 -13.22
C CYS A 45 -7.98 8.23 -12.24
N ASN A 46 -7.46 8.36 -11.01
CA ASN A 46 -8.05 9.22 -10.00
C ASN A 46 -8.08 10.70 -10.39
N ALA A 47 -7.07 11.15 -11.14
CA ALA A 47 -6.98 12.50 -11.70
C ALA A 47 -7.80 12.69 -13.00
N ARG A 48 -8.61 11.69 -13.39
CA ARG A 48 -9.36 11.64 -14.66
C ARG A 48 -8.47 11.87 -15.89
N GLU A 49 -7.24 11.36 -15.83
CA GLU A 49 -6.28 11.41 -16.92
C GLU A 49 -6.27 10.06 -17.65
N SER A 50 -6.23 10.10 -18.98
CA SER A 50 -6.15 8.87 -19.77
C SER A 50 -4.81 8.19 -19.60
N TRP A 51 -4.83 6.86 -19.57
CA TRP A 51 -3.61 6.06 -19.49
C TRP A 51 -2.80 6.08 -20.78
N PRO A 52 -1.47 5.96 -20.72
CA PRO A 52 -0.63 5.66 -21.88
C PRO A 52 -0.99 4.31 -22.51
N GLN A 53 -0.74 4.14 -23.81
CA GLN A 53 -1.09 2.92 -24.57
C GLN A 53 -0.53 1.63 -23.95
N LYS A 54 0.66 1.67 -23.34
CA LYS A 54 1.29 0.50 -22.72
C LYS A 54 0.63 0.04 -21.41
N ALA A 55 -0.26 0.82 -20.82
CA ALA A 55 -0.80 0.57 -19.48
C ALA A 55 -1.43 -0.81 -19.32
N ILE A 56 -2.22 -1.24 -20.31
CA ILE A 56 -2.87 -2.56 -20.28
C ILE A 56 -1.83 -3.68 -20.34
N SER A 57 -0.77 -3.52 -21.15
CA SER A 57 0.32 -4.50 -21.21
C SER A 57 1.08 -4.57 -19.89
N ASP A 58 1.42 -3.41 -19.30
CA ASP A 58 2.13 -3.34 -18.02
C ASP A 58 1.33 -4.04 -16.91
N LEU A 59 0.02 -3.76 -16.82
CA LEU A 59 -0.87 -4.35 -15.82
C LEU A 59 -1.08 -5.86 -16.06
N ASN A 60 -1.25 -6.30 -17.31
CA ASN A 60 -1.38 -7.72 -17.63
C ASN A 60 -0.12 -8.50 -17.27
N ASN A 61 1.07 -7.94 -17.46
CA ASN A 61 2.33 -8.57 -17.06
C ASN A 61 2.43 -8.76 -15.54
N ILE A 62 1.84 -7.85 -14.75
CA ILE A 62 1.78 -7.97 -13.29
C ILE A 62 0.77 -9.06 -12.90
N LEU A 63 -0.42 -9.05 -13.49
CA LEU A 63 -1.47 -10.05 -13.22
C LEU A 63 -1.06 -11.47 -13.62
N SER A 64 -0.26 -11.63 -14.68
CA SER A 64 0.23 -12.93 -15.15
C SER A 64 1.52 -13.39 -14.47
N SER A 65 2.14 -12.55 -13.62
CA SER A 65 3.38 -12.90 -12.93
C SER A 65 3.15 -14.06 -11.95
N SER A 66 3.95 -15.11 -12.10
CA SER A 66 4.04 -16.26 -11.18
C SER A 66 5.30 -16.21 -10.32
N SER A 67 5.87 -15.01 -10.12
CA SER A 67 7.08 -14.84 -9.32
C SER A 67 6.81 -15.14 -7.85
N ASN A 68 7.70 -15.87 -7.18
CA ASN A 68 7.56 -16.22 -5.76
C ASN A 68 7.98 -15.07 -4.81
N TYR A 69 7.87 -13.82 -5.25
CA TYR A 69 8.22 -12.68 -4.41
C TYR A 69 7.06 -12.38 -3.44
N PRO A 70 7.33 -12.14 -2.14
CA PRO A 70 6.27 -11.92 -1.14
C PRO A 70 5.33 -10.72 -1.37
N PHE A 71 5.67 -9.83 -2.31
CA PHE A 71 4.92 -8.61 -2.61
C PHE A 71 4.12 -8.71 -3.92
N ILE A 72 4.11 -9.87 -4.59
CA ILE A 72 3.49 -9.95 -5.91
C ILE A 72 1.97 -9.79 -5.84
N GLU A 73 1.35 -10.34 -4.80
CA GLU A 73 -0.07 -10.22 -4.52
C GLU A 73 -0.46 -8.76 -4.24
N ASP A 74 0.41 -8.00 -3.56
CA ASP A 74 0.21 -6.57 -3.34
C ASP A 74 0.17 -5.80 -4.66
N LEU A 75 1.11 -6.09 -5.57
CA LEU A 75 1.15 -5.47 -6.89
C LEU A 75 -0.06 -5.87 -7.73
N GLN A 76 -0.46 -7.14 -7.70
CA GLN A 76 -1.65 -7.63 -8.37
C GLN A 76 -2.92 -6.97 -7.83
N ALA A 77 -3.05 -6.83 -6.51
CA ALA A 77 -4.19 -6.17 -5.88
C ALA A 77 -4.27 -4.70 -6.30
N MET A 78 -3.14 -3.97 -6.31
CA MET A 78 -3.11 -2.60 -6.82
C MET A 78 -3.41 -2.51 -8.33
N ALA A 79 -3.01 -3.52 -9.11
CA ALA A 79 -3.35 -3.60 -10.54
C ALA A 79 -4.86 -3.79 -10.75
N ILE A 80 -5.51 -4.66 -9.96
CA ILE A 80 -6.97 -4.81 -9.94
C ILE A 80 -7.63 -3.47 -9.60
N ILE A 81 -7.23 -2.80 -8.51
CA ILE A 81 -7.80 -1.49 -8.11
C ILE A 81 -7.66 -0.46 -9.24
N ALA A 82 -6.50 -0.41 -9.90
CA ALA A 82 -6.27 0.50 -11.03
C ALA A 82 -7.19 0.18 -12.22
N LEU A 83 -7.29 -1.10 -12.62
CA LEU A 83 -8.16 -1.54 -13.71
C LEU A 83 -9.62 -1.24 -13.42
N SER A 84 -10.10 -1.57 -12.21
CA SER A 84 -11.46 -1.26 -11.79
C SER A 84 -11.72 0.25 -11.84
N CYS A 85 -10.75 1.08 -11.45
CA CYS A 85 -10.87 2.55 -11.52
C CYS A 85 -11.10 3.01 -12.97
N ASN A 86 -10.29 2.50 -13.89
CA ASN A 86 -10.37 2.89 -15.29
C ASN A 86 -11.71 2.49 -15.90
N VAL A 87 -12.19 1.28 -15.60
CA VAL A 87 -13.49 0.77 -16.03
C VAL A 87 -14.63 1.63 -15.50
N ASN A 88 -14.58 2.04 -14.23
CA ASN A 88 -15.59 2.91 -13.65
C ASN A 88 -15.61 4.32 -14.27
N ASN A 89 -14.48 4.79 -14.84
CA ASN A 89 -14.39 6.12 -15.45
C ASN A 89 -14.72 6.15 -16.94
N THR A 90 -14.75 4.99 -17.61
CA THR A 90 -15.13 4.89 -19.03
C THR A 90 -16.52 4.31 -19.18
N GLU A 91 -17.38 4.96 -19.97
CA GLU A 91 -18.73 4.46 -20.27
C GLU A 91 -18.73 3.18 -21.15
N ASP A 92 -17.57 2.76 -21.68
CA ASP A 92 -17.42 1.65 -22.62
C ASP A 92 -16.54 0.53 -22.04
N VAL A 93 -17.14 -0.29 -21.17
CA VAL A 93 -16.52 -1.44 -20.49
C VAL A 93 -15.91 -2.43 -21.51
N GLY A 94 -16.52 -2.56 -22.69
CA GLY A 94 -16.10 -3.48 -23.75
C GLY A 94 -14.79 -3.10 -24.45
N LYS A 95 -14.36 -1.84 -24.39
CA LYS A 95 -13.07 -1.40 -24.97
C LYS A 95 -11.86 -1.62 -24.07
N ILE A 96 -12.03 -1.61 -22.75
CA ILE A 96 -10.91 -1.76 -21.80
C ILE A 96 -10.53 -3.22 -21.62
N PHE A 97 -11.53 -4.10 -21.55
CA PHE A 97 -11.34 -5.52 -21.39
C PHE A 97 -11.32 -6.21 -22.76
N LEU A 98 -10.18 -6.10 -23.45
CA LEU A 98 -9.81 -7.15 -24.40
C LEU A 98 -9.92 -8.50 -23.67
N SER A 99 -10.43 -9.53 -24.34
CA SER A 99 -10.79 -10.81 -23.70
C SER A 99 -9.70 -11.36 -22.78
N GLY A 100 -8.42 -11.26 -23.17
CA GLY A 100 -7.29 -11.71 -22.37
C GLY A 100 -7.08 -10.95 -21.04
N THR A 101 -7.31 -9.63 -21.01
CA THR A 101 -7.22 -8.83 -19.79
C THR A 101 -8.31 -9.22 -18.79
N LEU A 102 -9.53 -9.48 -19.28
CA LEU A 102 -10.64 -9.90 -18.42
C LEU A 102 -10.35 -11.24 -17.76
N THR A 103 -9.84 -12.21 -18.53
CA THR A 103 -9.47 -13.52 -17.99
C THR A 103 -8.39 -13.39 -16.90
N LEU A 104 -7.34 -12.59 -17.12
CA LEU A 104 -6.31 -12.36 -16.09
C LEU A 104 -6.90 -11.70 -14.84
N TYR A 105 -7.76 -10.70 -15.03
CA TYR A 105 -8.44 -9.99 -13.94
C TYR A 105 -9.30 -10.94 -13.09
N GLU A 106 -10.14 -11.77 -13.73
CA GLU A 106 -11.01 -12.73 -13.05
C GLU A 106 -10.23 -13.86 -12.37
N ASN A 107 -9.19 -14.37 -13.03
CA ASN A 107 -8.32 -15.41 -12.47
C ASN A 107 -7.58 -14.90 -11.22
N THR A 108 -7.07 -13.66 -11.25
CA THR A 108 -6.39 -13.04 -10.10
C THR A 108 -7.35 -12.88 -8.93
N ILE A 109 -8.56 -12.37 -9.18
CA ILE A 109 -9.60 -12.25 -8.13
C ILE A 109 -9.95 -13.62 -7.53
N SER A 110 -10.07 -14.65 -8.37
CA SER A 110 -10.39 -16.00 -7.91
C SER A 110 -9.24 -16.57 -7.06
N HIS A 111 -8.00 -16.37 -7.51
CA HIS A 111 -6.81 -16.76 -6.75
C HIS A 111 -6.75 -16.09 -5.38
N PHE A 112 -7.02 -14.78 -5.29
CA PHE A 112 -7.08 -14.08 -4.01
C PHE A 112 -8.08 -14.71 -3.05
N MET A 113 -9.24 -15.18 -3.52
CA MET A 113 -10.23 -15.81 -2.63
C MET A 113 -9.69 -17.10 -1.99
N GLU A 114 -8.80 -17.81 -2.67
CA GLU A 114 -8.17 -19.04 -2.19
C GLU A 114 -7.05 -18.78 -1.17
N LEU A 115 -6.50 -17.57 -1.15
CA LEU A 115 -5.38 -17.19 -0.27
C LEU A 115 -5.82 -16.82 1.16
N GLN A 116 -7.12 -16.69 1.44
CA GLN A 116 -7.56 -16.27 2.76
C GLN A 116 -7.25 -17.33 3.81
N LEU A 117 -6.48 -16.96 4.83
CA LEU A 117 -6.10 -17.82 5.93
C LEU A 117 -7.25 -17.96 6.96
N GLU A 118 -7.12 -18.93 7.86
CA GLU A 118 -8.14 -19.19 8.89
C GLU A 118 -8.34 -18.02 9.86
N ASP A 119 -7.30 -17.22 10.09
CA ASP A 119 -7.34 -16.00 10.91
C ASP A 119 -8.06 -14.83 10.20
N GLY A 120 -8.45 -15.02 8.93
CA GLY A 120 -9.12 -14.03 8.10
C GLY A 120 -8.19 -13.14 7.28
N SER A 121 -6.87 -13.24 7.49
CA SER A 121 -5.87 -12.46 6.77
C SER A 121 -5.53 -13.06 5.40
N PHE A 122 -4.73 -12.32 4.65
CA PHE A 122 -4.03 -12.79 3.45
C PHE A 122 -2.51 -12.78 3.70
N GLY A 123 -2.08 -13.25 4.88
CA GLY A 123 -0.67 -13.40 5.27
C GLY A 123 -0.11 -12.26 6.10
N ASN A 124 -0.37 -11.01 5.74
CA ASN A 124 0.03 -9.83 6.54
C ASN A 124 -0.98 -8.67 6.41
N ALA A 125 -0.84 -7.63 7.23
CA ALA A 125 -1.78 -6.50 7.27
C ALA A 125 -1.84 -5.70 5.96
N TYR A 126 -0.71 -5.48 5.28
CA TYR A 126 -0.65 -4.72 4.02
C TYR A 126 -1.37 -5.47 2.89
N THR A 127 -1.02 -6.74 2.70
CA THR A 127 -1.63 -7.62 1.68
C THR A 127 -3.11 -7.81 1.96
N THR A 128 -3.48 -7.98 3.23
CA THR A 128 -4.89 -8.09 3.63
C THR A 128 -5.67 -6.83 3.27
N ALA A 129 -5.13 -5.65 3.56
CA ALA A 129 -5.77 -4.39 3.23
C ALA A 129 -5.88 -4.19 1.70
N LEU A 130 -4.83 -4.49 0.94
CA LEU A 130 -4.82 -4.32 -0.51
C LEU A 130 -5.78 -5.27 -1.22
N ILE A 131 -5.78 -6.56 -0.89
CA ILE A 131 -6.70 -7.55 -1.47
C ILE A 131 -8.14 -7.22 -1.10
N THR A 132 -8.41 -6.82 0.15
CA THR A 132 -9.75 -6.37 0.57
C THR A 132 -10.19 -5.17 -0.26
N GLN A 133 -9.32 -4.18 -0.48
CA GLN A 133 -9.62 -3.04 -1.35
C GLN A 133 -9.87 -3.47 -2.80
N ALA A 134 -9.11 -4.44 -3.32
CA ALA A 134 -9.31 -4.98 -4.65
C ALA A 134 -10.68 -5.67 -4.80
N PHE A 135 -11.14 -6.41 -3.79
CA PHE A 135 -12.49 -7.01 -3.81
C PHE A 135 -13.59 -5.96 -3.80
N ILE A 136 -13.46 -4.90 -2.99
CA ILE A 136 -14.45 -3.80 -2.97
C ILE A 136 -14.44 -3.05 -4.30
N ALA A 137 -13.26 -2.67 -4.81
CA ALA A 137 -13.12 -1.96 -6.09
C ALA A 137 -13.66 -2.78 -7.29
N SER A 138 -13.57 -4.10 -7.22
CA SER A 138 -14.07 -5.03 -8.24
C SER A 138 -15.53 -5.47 -8.03
N LEU A 139 -16.24 -4.91 -7.05
CA LEU A 139 -17.63 -5.27 -6.68
C LEU A 139 -17.80 -6.76 -6.30
N LYS A 140 -16.76 -7.36 -5.70
CA LYS A 140 -16.73 -8.74 -5.19
C LYS A 140 -16.76 -8.83 -3.66
N GLU A 141 -17.08 -7.73 -2.99
CA GLU A 141 -17.13 -7.62 -1.53
C GLU A 141 -18.09 -8.60 -0.85
N HIS A 142 -19.19 -8.96 -1.53
CA HIS A 142 -20.20 -9.89 -1.02
C HIS A 142 -20.11 -11.31 -1.63
N SER A 143 -18.98 -11.63 -2.28
CA SER A 143 -18.75 -12.99 -2.77
C SER A 143 -18.70 -13.98 -1.60
N LYS A 144 -19.42 -15.10 -1.73
CA LYS A 144 -19.45 -16.15 -0.69
C LYS A 144 -18.12 -16.92 -0.56
N SER A 145 -17.23 -16.78 -1.54
CA SER A 145 -15.97 -17.52 -1.61
C SER A 145 -14.87 -16.96 -0.70
N TRP A 146 -15.11 -15.84 -0.01
CA TRP A 146 -14.19 -15.28 0.98
C TRP A 146 -14.97 -14.58 2.11
N LYS A 147 -14.30 -14.30 3.22
CA LYS A 147 -14.89 -13.81 4.47
C LYS A 147 -14.45 -12.36 4.75
N LEU A 148 -15.19 -11.39 4.22
CA LEU A 148 -14.95 -9.95 4.45
C LEU A 148 -14.86 -9.59 5.94
N ASN A 149 -15.82 -10.04 6.75
CA ASN A 149 -15.85 -9.71 8.18
C ASN A 149 -14.62 -10.24 8.93
N ALA A 150 -14.07 -11.38 8.52
CA ALA A 150 -12.85 -11.93 9.12
C ALA A 150 -11.63 -11.08 8.77
N ALA A 151 -11.51 -10.64 7.51
CA ALA A 151 -10.45 -9.74 7.07
C ALA A 151 -10.51 -8.37 7.77
N ILE A 152 -11.71 -7.78 7.88
CA ILE A 152 -11.90 -6.51 8.60
C ILE A 152 -11.56 -6.66 10.08
N LYS A 153 -11.96 -7.77 10.72
CA LYS A 153 -11.61 -8.05 12.10
C LYS A 153 -10.09 -8.17 12.28
N TYR A 154 -9.41 -8.93 11.43
CA TYR A 154 -7.95 -9.04 11.45
C TYR A 154 -7.26 -7.68 11.34
N LEU A 155 -7.73 -6.82 10.41
CA LEU A 155 -7.18 -5.49 10.23
C LEU A 155 -7.44 -4.58 11.44
N MET A 156 -8.61 -4.65 12.06
CA MET A 156 -8.92 -3.91 13.30
C MET A 156 -8.03 -4.38 14.47
N ASP A 157 -7.84 -5.69 14.61
CA ASP A 157 -6.97 -6.26 15.64
C ASP A 157 -5.51 -5.83 15.43
N HIS A 158 -5.05 -5.78 14.17
CA HIS A 158 -3.73 -5.23 13.83
C HIS A 158 -3.60 -3.76 14.22
N LEU A 159 -4.57 -2.90 13.86
CA LEU A 159 -4.55 -1.46 14.20
C LEU A 159 -4.55 -1.17 15.71
N ASN A 160 -5.07 -2.10 16.52
CA ASN A 160 -5.06 -2.00 17.98
C ASN A 160 -3.78 -2.56 18.62
N SER A 161 -2.87 -3.11 17.82
CA SER A 161 -1.62 -3.69 18.30
C SER A 161 -0.48 -2.67 18.30
N THR A 162 0.57 -2.95 19.07
CA THR A 162 1.83 -2.20 19.05
C THR A 162 2.62 -2.37 17.75
N SER A 163 2.23 -3.31 16.88
CA SER A 163 2.88 -3.57 15.58
C SER A 163 2.32 -2.72 14.43
N THR A 164 1.37 -1.83 14.72
CA THR A 164 0.77 -0.94 13.72
C THR A 164 1.80 0.06 13.20
N ASP A 165 1.82 0.24 11.89
CA ASP A 165 2.62 1.27 11.24
C ASP A 165 1.74 2.20 10.37
N PHE A 166 2.37 3.26 9.86
CA PHE A 166 1.69 4.27 9.05
C PHE A 166 1.09 3.70 7.76
N LEU A 167 1.80 2.78 7.08
CA LEU A 167 1.34 2.21 5.82
C LEU A 167 0.16 1.27 6.04
N SER A 168 0.20 0.41 7.07
CA SER A 168 -0.94 -0.47 7.39
C SER A 168 -2.17 0.34 7.77
N THR A 169 -1.98 1.43 8.52
CA THR A 169 -3.02 2.40 8.84
C THR A 169 -3.59 3.08 7.59
N TYR A 170 -2.73 3.59 6.72
CA TYR A 170 -3.11 4.27 5.47
C TYR A 170 -3.95 3.37 4.55
N LEU A 171 -3.60 2.09 4.47
CA LEU A 171 -4.32 1.12 3.62
C LEU A 171 -5.61 0.61 4.28
N THR A 172 -5.67 0.56 5.60
CA THR A 172 -6.82 0.00 6.34
C THR A 172 -7.94 1.00 6.56
N LEU A 173 -7.63 2.25 6.94
CA LEU A 173 -8.67 3.22 7.30
C LEU A 173 -9.73 3.46 6.21
N PRO A 174 -9.41 3.52 4.90
CA PRO A 174 -10.43 3.62 3.86
C PRO A 174 -11.43 2.46 3.90
N LEU A 175 -10.97 1.23 4.15
CA LEU A 175 -11.82 0.04 4.21
C LEU A 175 -12.85 0.13 5.33
N LEU A 176 -12.45 0.66 6.49
CA LEU A 176 -13.35 0.84 7.63
C LEU A 176 -14.48 1.85 7.34
N ASN A 177 -14.31 2.70 6.34
CA ASN A 177 -15.33 3.62 5.84
C ASN A 177 -16.02 3.11 4.56
N GLY A 178 -15.83 1.84 4.19
CA GLY A 178 -16.36 1.25 2.96
C GLY A 178 -15.82 1.92 1.69
N LYS A 179 -14.56 2.38 1.73
CA LYS A 179 -13.87 3.05 0.62
C LYS A 179 -12.58 2.33 0.25
N THR A 180 -12.13 2.62 -0.96
CA THR A 180 -10.86 2.13 -1.52
C THR A 180 -10.04 3.30 -2.06
N LEU A 181 -8.79 3.04 -2.44
CA LEU A 181 -7.96 4.03 -3.14
C LEU A 181 -8.51 4.47 -4.51
N MET A 182 -9.45 3.73 -5.11
CA MET A 182 -10.20 4.14 -6.32
C MET A 182 -11.17 5.31 -6.03
N ASP A 183 -11.69 5.40 -4.81
CA ASP A 183 -12.74 6.37 -4.46
C ASP A 183 -12.21 7.80 -4.29
N ILE A 184 -10.89 7.98 -4.35
CA ILE A 184 -10.22 9.28 -4.27
C ILE A 184 -10.76 10.24 -5.36
N SER A 185 -11.09 9.73 -6.54
CA SER A 185 -11.69 10.51 -7.63
C SER A 185 -13.09 11.06 -7.34
N LYS A 186 -13.77 10.51 -6.33
CA LYS A 186 -15.17 10.78 -5.97
C LYS A 186 -15.29 11.57 -4.66
N ILE A 187 -14.18 12.06 -4.11
CA ILE A 187 -14.20 12.72 -2.80
C ILE A 187 -15.05 14.00 -2.85
N ASN A 188 -15.93 14.14 -1.86
CA ASN A 188 -16.77 15.32 -1.71
C ASN A 188 -16.18 16.24 -0.63
N CYS A 189 -15.53 17.29 -1.10
CA CYS A 189 -14.84 18.30 -0.29
C CYS A 189 -15.79 19.24 0.48
N SER A 190 -17.07 19.25 0.11
CA SER A 190 -18.09 20.06 0.79
C SER A 190 -18.52 19.44 2.12
N ALA A 191 -18.31 18.13 2.30
CA ALA A 191 -18.49 17.45 3.57
C ALA A 191 -17.26 17.71 4.44
N ASN A 192 -17.24 18.84 5.14
CA ASN A 192 -16.12 19.26 5.98
C ASN A 192 -15.95 18.29 7.17
N PRO A 193 -14.88 17.45 7.25
CA PRO A 193 -14.73 16.49 8.33
C PRO A 193 -14.21 17.11 9.64
N ARG A 194 -14.01 18.44 9.70
CA ARG A 194 -13.32 19.09 10.83
C ARG A 194 -14.28 19.88 11.73
N LYS A 195 -14.85 19.15 12.68
CA LYS A 195 -15.08 19.61 14.07
C LYS A 195 -14.88 18.43 15.04
N HIS A 196 -13.69 17.88 15.06
CA HIS A 196 -13.17 17.28 16.30
C HIS A 196 -11.93 18.06 16.65
N GLY A 197 -12.12 19.01 17.55
CA GLY A 197 -11.06 19.77 18.20
C GLY A 197 -10.54 18.97 19.38
N ASP A 198 -9.96 17.81 19.09
CA ASP A 198 -9.18 17.06 20.05
C ASP A 198 -7.81 16.90 19.43
N ASP A 199 -6.87 17.64 20.00
CA ASP A 199 -5.45 17.51 19.76
C ASP A 199 -4.91 16.67 20.93
N PRO A 200 -4.70 15.34 20.79
CA PRO A 200 -3.97 14.59 21.78
C PRO A 200 -2.57 14.32 21.23
N VAL A 201 -1.75 15.36 21.11
CA VAL A 201 -0.30 15.18 21.24
C VAL A 201 0.06 15.57 22.67
N SER A 202 -0.49 14.83 23.63
CA SER A 202 -0.03 14.87 25.01
C SER A 202 1.03 13.79 25.21
N GLU A 203 2.26 14.25 25.39
CA GLU A 203 3.31 13.59 26.17
C GLU A 203 3.77 12.22 25.64
N LEU A 204 4.72 12.25 24.69
CA LEU A 204 5.79 11.25 24.72
C LEU A 204 6.54 11.45 26.04
N ASN A 205 6.12 10.73 27.07
CA ASN A 205 6.92 10.59 28.27
C ASN A 205 8.17 9.76 27.90
N ASP A 206 9.34 10.23 28.34
CA ASP A 206 10.61 9.51 28.36
C ASP A 206 10.51 8.30 29.32
N TYR A 207 9.63 7.35 29.00
CA TYR A 207 9.52 6.11 29.75
C TYR A 207 10.64 5.19 29.32
N LEU A 208 11.75 5.26 30.04
CA LEU A 208 12.82 4.25 30.05
C LEU A 208 12.29 2.97 30.71
N GLY A 209 11.34 2.32 30.05
CA GLY A 209 10.72 1.08 30.50
C GLY A 209 11.73 -0.05 30.73
N PRO A 210 11.26 -1.28 31.01
CA PRO A 210 12.13 -2.42 31.19
C PRO A 210 13.14 -2.54 30.03
N LYS A 211 14.37 -2.93 30.36
CA LYS A 211 15.46 -3.06 29.38
C LYS A 211 15.65 -4.51 28.98
N MET A 212 15.78 -4.75 27.69
CA MET A 212 16.17 -6.02 27.10
C MET A 212 17.66 -6.04 26.71
N HIS A 213 18.21 -7.25 26.59
CA HIS A 213 19.53 -7.47 26.00
C HIS A 213 19.38 -7.82 24.53
N VAL A 214 20.04 -7.05 23.66
CA VAL A 214 20.03 -7.25 22.21
C VAL A 214 21.46 -7.49 21.73
N GLN A 215 21.64 -8.52 20.91
CA GLN A 215 22.89 -8.77 20.22
C GLN A 215 22.74 -8.30 18.77
N PHE A 216 23.48 -7.25 18.41
CA PHE A 216 23.45 -6.67 17.07
C PHE A 216 24.71 -7.06 16.31
N SER A 217 24.56 -7.69 15.14
CA SER A 217 25.68 -8.09 14.28
C SER A 217 25.53 -7.45 12.91
N LEU A 218 26.51 -6.65 12.51
CA LEU A 218 26.63 -6.11 11.16
C LEU A 218 27.62 -6.99 10.39
N TYR A 219 27.20 -7.47 9.23
CA TYR A 219 28.08 -8.17 8.30
C TYR A 219 28.12 -7.47 6.95
N ILE A 220 29.31 -7.41 6.35
CA ILE A 220 29.54 -6.83 5.02
C ILE A 220 30.09 -7.93 4.12
N GLY A 221 29.48 -8.10 2.93
CA GLY A 221 29.81 -9.14 1.96
C GLY A 221 28.81 -10.29 1.94
N ASP A 222 28.70 -10.95 0.78
CA ASP A 222 27.76 -12.06 0.55
C ASP A 222 28.12 -13.31 1.37
N GLU A 223 29.41 -13.51 1.67
CA GLU A 223 29.91 -14.64 2.48
C GLU A 223 30.10 -14.29 3.98
N LYS A 224 29.60 -13.12 4.43
CA LYS A 224 29.87 -12.56 5.76
C LYS A 224 31.37 -12.38 6.05
N ASP A 225 32.10 -11.85 5.08
CA ASP A 225 33.56 -11.70 5.13
C ASP A 225 34.03 -10.83 6.30
N VAL A 226 33.22 -9.85 6.68
CA VAL A 226 33.44 -9.00 7.85
C VAL A 226 32.20 -9.08 8.72
N ILE A 227 32.33 -9.59 9.95
CA ILE A 227 31.26 -9.59 10.94
C ILE A 227 31.73 -8.82 12.15
N HIS A 228 30.93 -7.86 12.59
CA HIS A 228 31.14 -7.16 13.84
C HIS A 228 29.89 -7.24 14.69
N THR A 229 30.05 -7.63 15.96
CA THR A 229 28.95 -7.91 16.87
C THR A 229 29.11 -7.15 18.19
N ILE A 230 28.04 -6.49 18.63
CA ILE A 230 27.94 -5.78 19.89
C ILE A 230 26.72 -6.27 20.67
N ALA A 231 26.87 -6.35 21.99
CA ALA A 231 25.77 -6.64 22.91
C ALA A 231 25.33 -5.35 23.59
N LEU A 232 24.10 -4.92 23.33
CA LEU A 232 23.51 -3.68 23.85
C LEU A 232 22.41 -4.00 24.86
N ARG A 233 22.24 -3.10 25.83
CA ARG A 233 21.12 -3.15 26.78
C ARG A 233 20.20 -1.97 26.53
N VAL A 234 19.09 -2.23 25.85
CA VAL A 234 18.19 -1.22 25.31
C VAL A 234 16.80 -1.31 25.95
N PRO A 235 16.05 -0.20 26.03
CA PRO A 235 14.63 -0.25 26.37
C PRO A 235 13.85 -1.22 25.45
N GLU A 236 12.85 -1.91 25.99
CA GLU A 236 12.02 -2.86 25.24
C GLU A 236 11.24 -2.23 24.06
N ASN A 237 11.04 -0.91 24.08
CA ASN A 237 10.38 -0.17 23.01
C ASN A 237 11.32 0.33 21.91
N TYR A 238 12.64 0.06 21.99
CA TYR A 238 13.57 0.44 20.92
C TYR A 238 13.34 -0.39 19.65
N THR A 239 13.23 0.31 18.53
CA THR A 239 13.22 -0.23 17.18
C THR A 239 14.61 -0.69 16.76
N ALA A 240 14.70 -1.53 15.72
CA ALA A 240 15.98 -1.94 15.15
C ALA A 240 16.85 -0.74 14.72
N ALA A 241 16.25 0.33 14.20
CA ALA A 241 16.96 1.54 13.82
C ALA A 241 17.58 2.26 15.03
N GLU A 242 16.84 2.40 16.13
CA GLU A 242 17.38 2.99 17.37
C GLU A 242 18.49 2.12 17.99
N VAL A 243 18.40 0.79 17.86
CA VAL A 243 19.50 -0.12 18.25
C VAL A 243 20.73 0.11 17.36
N MET A 244 20.55 0.33 16.06
CA MET A 244 21.65 0.64 15.13
C MET A 244 22.30 1.99 15.44
N GLU A 245 21.50 3.03 15.70
CA GLU A 245 22.00 4.35 16.12
C GLU A 245 22.77 4.26 17.44
N LEU A 246 22.27 3.48 18.41
CA LEU A 246 23.01 3.23 19.64
C LEU A 246 24.30 2.46 19.39
N ALA A 247 24.30 1.46 18.50
CA ALA A 247 25.51 0.73 18.13
C ALA A 247 26.57 1.65 17.51
N GLU A 248 26.16 2.61 16.68
CA GLU A 248 27.04 3.63 16.08
C GLU A 248 27.69 4.54 17.14
N VAL A 249 26.95 4.88 18.20
CA VAL A 249 27.44 5.69 19.32
C VAL A 249 28.39 4.90 20.21
N GLU A 250 28.05 3.64 20.52
CA GLU A 250 28.80 2.78 21.45
C GLU A 250 30.08 2.19 20.83
N ASP A 251 30.08 1.89 19.53
CA ASP A 251 31.26 1.37 18.83
C ASP A 251 31.43 2.02 17.43
N PRO A 252 32.54 2.77 17.21
CA PRO A 252 32.78 3.48 15.96
C PRO A 252 32.94 2.57 14.74
N LYS A 253 33.01 1.24 14.90
CA LYS A 253 32.97 0.27 13.79
C LYS A 253 31.60 0.13 13.14
N TYR A 254 30.54 0.70 13.73
CA TYR A 254 29.20 0.75 13.15
C TYR A 254 28.90 2.08 12.42
N LYS A 255 29.90 2.96 12.27
CA LYS A 255 29.87 4.13 11.37
C LYS A 255 30.25 3.75 9.95
#